data_AF-A0A3A0G7R0-F1
#
_entry.id   AF-A0A3A0G7R0-F1
#
_cell.length_a   1.000
_cell.length_b   1.000
_cell.length_c   1.000
_cell.angle_alpha   90.00
_cell.angle_beta   90.00
_cell.angle_gamma   90.00
#
_symmetry.space_group_name_H-M   'P 1'
#
loop_
_entity.id
_entity.type
_entity.pdbx_description
1 polymer ?
#
loop_
_entity_poly.entity_id
_entity_poly.type
_entity_poly.pdbx_seq_one_letter_code
_entity_poly.pdbx_strand_id
1 'polypeptide(L)'
;MTTTMSKTLRTMLGTALVAGAFGIFGGEAAASPSDYRAGMRELMPQADQWIAELTMTADAALTKPEVACGAQMAELALRGASIAADLEGTGQNAPRPLAAAHTQATRSVAHMAVAARAACGNPAGTVGVIASESAGYSASMLRINVFVARSYASGR
;
A
#
# COMPACT_ATOMS: atom_id res chain seq x y z
N MET A 1 57.28 -19.54 -36.11
CA MET A 1 56.18 -20.18 -36.86
C MET A 1 55.60 -21.29 -35.99
N THR A 2 54.50 -21.00 -35.30
CA THR A 2 53.59 -21.96 -34.63
C THR A 2 52.39 -21.13 -34.10
N THR A 3 51.26 -21.07 -34.82
CA THR A 3 49.95 -21.70 -34.48
C THR A 3 49.44 -21.33 -33.06
N THR A 4 48.23 -20.82 -32.78
CA THR A 4 46.91 -21.02 -33.38
C THR A 4 45.93 -19.98 -32.81
N MET A 5 45.01 -19.47 -33.64
CA MET A 5 43.83 -18.70 -33.22
C MET A 5 42.64 -19.66 -32.95
N SER A 6 41.97 -19.54 -31.81
CA SER A 6 40.67 -20.20 -31.51
C SER A 6 40.05 -19.54 -30.27
N LYS A 7 39.14 -18.57 -30.46
CA LYS A 7 37.66 -18.73 -30.43
C LYS A 7 37.03 -18.54 -29.04
N THR A 8 36.11 -17.58 -28.99
CA THR A 8 34.92 -17.51 -28.13
C THR A 8 35.09 -17.03 -26.69
N LEU A 9 34.64 -15.81 -26.40
CA LEU A 9 33.46 -15.53 -25.55
C LEU A 9 33.24 -14.01 -25.56
N ARG A 10 32.28 -13.53 -26.35
CA ARG A 10 30.94 -13.11 -25.89
C ARG A 10 30.97 -11.91 -24.95
N THR A 11 30.83 -10.74 -25.58
CA THR A 11 29.77 -9.76 -25.30
C THR A 11 29.11 -9.82 -23.92
N MET A 12 29.38 -8.81 -23.10
CA MET A 12 28.37 -8.11 -22.29
C MET A 12 28.82 -6.64 -22.24
N LEU A 13 28.37 -5.76 -23.15
CA LEU A 13 27.27 -4.80 -22.89
C LEU A 13 26.64 -5.02 -21.51
N GLY A 14 26.75 -4.09 -20.58
CA GLY A 14 26.17 -2.76 -20.74
C GLY A 14 24.88 -2.73 -19.94
N THR A 15 24.98 -2.39 -18.67
CA THR A 15 23.87 -1.90 -17.84
C THR A 15 24.50 -1.24 -16.61
N ALA A 16 24.74 0.07 -16.75
CA ALA A 16 24.86 0.94 -15.60
C ALA A 16 23.50 0.96 -14.90
N LEU A 17 23.31 0.03 -13.97
CA LEU A 17 22.23 0.09 -13.00
C LEU A 17 22.60 1.19 -12.01
N VAL A 18 21.78 2.23 -11.95
CA VAL A 18 21.74 3.22 -10.87
C VAL A 18 21.33 2.47 -9.60
N ALA A 19 22.30 1.81 -8.97
CA ALA A 19 22.20 1.22 -7.64
C ALA A 19 22.82 2.22 -6.67
N GLY A 20 22.07 3.26 -6.36
CA GLY A 20 22.49 4.32 -5.44
C GLY A 20 21.32 4.81 -4.63
N ALA A 21 20.83 3.97 -3.70
CA ALA A 21 20.21 4.39 -2.43
C ALA A 21 19.52 3.22 -1.69
N PHE A 22 20.10 2.01 -1.62
CA PHE A 22 19.61 1.00 -0.69
C PHE A 22 20.76 0.19 -0.09
N GLY A 23 20.98 0.36 1.22
CA GLY A 23 21.51 -0.70 2.06
C GLY A 23 22.84 -0.42 2.77
N ILE A 24 22.87 0.51 3.74
CA ILE A 24 23.52 0.28 5.05
C ILE A 24 22.71 1.05 6.12
N PHE A 25 21.54 0.54 6.51
CA PHE A 25 20.86 1.02 7.73
C PHE A 25 21.10 0.00 8.85
N GLY A 26 22.29 0.10 9.46
CA GLY A 26 22.68 -0.60 10.68
C GLY A 26 22.30 0.19 11.94
N GLY A 27 21.05 0.64 12.01
CA GLY A 27 20.48 1.28 13.18
C GLY A 27 18.97 1.29 13.02
N GLU A 28 18.25 0.59 13.90
CA GLU A 28 16.81 0.76 14.02
C GLU A 28 16.56 2.25 14.23
N ALA A 29 16.03 2.94 13.21
CA ALA A 29 15.58 4.30 13.39
C ALA A 29 14.53 4.25 14.50
N ALA A 30 14.84 4.87 15.65
CA ALA A 30 13.88 4.97 16.74
C ALA A 30 12.61 5.57 16.16
N ALA A 31 11.46 4.92 16.39
CA ALA A 31 10.16 5.35 15.87
C ALA A 31 10.02 6.87 16.00
N SER A 32 9.96 7.57 14.87
CA SER A 32 9.89 9.03 14.83
C SER A 32 8.43 9.47 14.80
N PRO A 33 7.85 9.95 15.93
CA PRO A 33 6.43 10.24 15.98
C PRO A 33 6.07 11.47 15.13
N SER A 34 7.02 12.34 14.79
CA SER A 34 6.82 13.43 13.82
C SER A 34 6.72 12.90 12.40
N ASP A 35 7.60 11.98 12.00
CA ASP A 35 7.64 11.46 10.63
C ASP A 35 6.43 10.56 10.37
N TYR A 36 6.04 9.76 11.37
CA TYR A 36 4.80 9.00 11.33
C TYR A 36 3.58 9.89 11.15
N ARG A 37 3.50 11.01 11.89
CA ARG A 37 2.38 11.96 11.75
C ARG A 37 2.35 12.60 10.38
N ALA A 38 3.50 13.03 9.87
CA ALA A 38 3.60 13.66 8.56
C ALA A 38 3.16 12.68 7.46
N GLY A 39 3.68 11.45 7.48
CA GLY A 39 3.30 10.41 6.51
C GLY A 39 1.81 10.06 6.60
N MET A 40 1.29 9.79 7.81
CA MET A 40 -0.13 9.46 7.96
C MET A 40 -1.04 10.64 7.56
N ARG A 41 -0.65 11.90 7.81
CA ARG A 41 -1.46 13.07 7.45
C ARG A 41 -1.77 13.13 5.95
N GLU A 42 -0.82 12.73 5.11
CA GLU A 42 -0.98 12.70 3.66
C GLU A 42 -1.66 11.42 3.17
N LEU A 43 -1.35 10.28 3.81
CA LEU A 43 -1.86 8.98 3.38
C LEU A 43 -3.31 8.72 3.79
N MET A 44 -3.74 9.20 4.96
CA MET A 44 -5.09 8.90 5.47
C MET A 44 -6.20 9.37 4.51
N PRO A 45 -6.22 10.62 4.01
CA PRO A 45 -7.27 11.06 3.09
C PRO A 45 -7.29 10.26 1.79
N GLN A 46 -6.11 9.86 1.29
CA GLN A 46 -5.98 9.06 0.07
C GLN A 46 -6.55 7.65 0.26
N ALA A 47 -6.24 7.01 1.40
CA ALA A 47 -6.76 5.70 1.75
C ALA A 47 -8.29 5.74 1.96
N ASP A 48 -8.81 6.76 2.65
CA ASP A 48 -10.25 6.93 2.88
C ASP A 48 -11.01 7.14 1.56
N GLN A 49 -10.49 8.01 0.68
CA GLN A 49 -11.06 8.24 -0.64
C GLN A 49 -11.03 6.95 -1.49
N TRP A 50 -9.90 6.24 -1.50
CA TRP A 50 -9.78 4.99 -2.23
C TRP A 50 -10.77 3.92 -1.76
N ILE A 51 -10.99 3.78 -0.44
CA ILE A 51 -11.98 2.82 0.11
C ILE A 51 -13.39 3.18 -0.36
N ALA A 52 -13.75 4.48 -0.36
CA ALA A 52 -15.05 4.92 -0.83
C ALA A 52 -15.24 4.62 -2.33
N GLU A 53 -14.25 4.91 -3.16
CA GLU A 53 -14.25 4.59 -4.59
C GLU A 53 -14.35 3.08 -4.84
N LEU A 54 -13.59 2.29 -4.09
CA LEU A 54 -13.60 0.83 -4.17
C LEU A 54 -14.98 0.28 -3.80
N THR A 55 -15.57 0.75 -2.70
CA THR A 55 -16.89 0.31 -2.24
C THR A 55 -17.95 0.57 -3.30
N MET A 56 -18.02 1.81 -3.82
CA MET A 56 -18.98 2.16 -4.87
C MET A 56 -18.79 1.31 -6.14
N THR A 57 -17.55 1.07 -6.55
CA THR A 57 -17.25 0.29 -7.76
C THR A 57 -17.56 -1.19 -7.56
N ALA A 58 -17.29 -1.75 -6.37
CA ALA A 58 -17.61 -3.13 -6.03
C ALA A 58 -19.13 -3.37 -5.96
N ASP A 59 -19.88 -2.43 -5.39
CA ASP A 59 -21.35 -2.48 -5.38
C ASP A 59 -21.92 -2.37 -6.80
N ALA A 60 -21.35 -1.49 -7.63
CA ALA A 60 -21.72 -1.41 -9.04
C ALA A 60 -21.46 -2.73 -9.78
N ALA A 61 -20.38 -3.45 -9.44
CA ALA A 61 -20.04 -4.74 -10.05
C ALA A 61 -21.06 -5.85 -9.72
N LEU A 62 -21.85 -5.72 -8.64
CA LEU A 62 -22.95 -6.66 -8.35
C LEU A 62 -24.09 -6.56 -9.35
N THR A 63 -24.33 -5.38 -9.91
CA THR A 63 -25.48 -5.10 -10.77
C THR A 63 -25.13 -4.98 -12.25
N LYS A 64 -23.91 -4.50 -12.55
CA LYS A 64 -23.38 -4.30 -13.91
C LYS A 64 -21.90 -4.67 -13.98
N PRO A 65 -21.57 -5.97 -13.87
CA PRO A 65 -20.19 -6.43 -13.85
C PRO A 65 -19.44 -6.00 -15.12
N GLU A 66 -20.05 -5.99 -16.29
CA GLU A 66 -19.43 -5.56 -17.55
C GLU A 66 -18.96 -4.09 -17.56
N VAL A 67 -19.56 -3.23 -16.73
CA VAL A 67 -19.17 -1.82 -16.61
C VAL A 67 -18.11 -1.62 -15.53
N ALA A 68 -18.29 -2.29 -14.38
CA ALA A 68 -17.40 -2.13 -13.23
C ALA A 68 -16.10 -2.95 -13.34
N CYS A 69 -16.15 -4.12 -14.00
CA CYS A 69 -15.05 -5.08 -14.10
C CYS A 69 -14.06 -4.78 -15.25
N GLY A 70 -13.92 -3.49 -15.59
CA GLY A 70 -13.00 -3.01 -16.62
C GLY A 70 -11.71 -2.42 -16.04
N ALA A 71 -11.14 -1.45 -16.75
CA ALA A 71 -9.91 -0.76 -16.35
C ALA A 71 -10.01 -0.11 -14.95
N GLN A 72 -11.20 0.35 -14.56
CA GLN A 72 -11.42 1.06 -13.30
C GLN A 72 -11.14 0.18 -12.06
N MET A 73 -11.66 -1.05 -12.02
CA MET A 73 -11.40 -1.95 -10.90
C MET A 73 -9.93 -2.41 -10.85
N ALA A 74 -9.31 -2.61 -12.02
CA ALA A 74 -7.88 -2.91 -12.10
C ALA A 74 -7.01 -1.76 -11.58
N GLU A 75 -7.35 -0.52 -11.93
CA GLU A 75 -6.70 0.67 -11.41
C GLU A 75 -6.88 0.80 -9.88
N LEU A 76 -8.10 0.61 -9.37
CA LEU A 76 -8.38 0.61 -7.94
C LEU A 76 -7.54 -0.44 -7.19
N ALA A 77 -7.39 -1.63 -7.76
CA ALA A 77 -6.55 -2.66 -7.18
C ALA A 77 -5.06 -2.27 -7.13
N LEU A 78 -4.55 -1.58 -8.16
CA LEU A 78 -3.17 -1.09 -8.19
C LEU A 78 -2.97 0.05 -7.20
N ARG A 79 -3.87 1.03 -7.16
CA ARG A 79 -3.84 2.13 -6.19
C ARG A 79 -3.89 1.61 -4.76
N GLY A 80 -4.77 0.66 -4.47
CA GLY A 80 -4.86 0.01 -3.16
C GLY A 80 -3.56 -0.69 -2.75
N ALA A 81 -2.89 -1.36 -3.68
CA ALA A 81 -1.60 -1.98 -3.42
C ALA A 81 -0.49 -0.95 -3.14
N SER A 82 -0.50 0.19 -3.84
CA SER A 82 0.41 1.31 -3.56
C SER A 82 0.17 1.86 -2.15
N ILE A 83 -1.09 2.14 -1.81
CA ILE A 83 -1.47 2.66 -0.48
C ILE A 83 -1.05 1.68 0.62
N ALA A 84 -1.24 0.37 0.42
CA ALA A 84 -0.78 -0.63 1.38
C ALA A 84 0.75 -0.59 1.58
N ALA A 85 1.53 -0.42 0.51
CA ALA A 85 2.98 -0.30 0.59
C ALA A 85 3.42 0.99 1.28
N ASP A 86 2.75 2.12 1.01
CA ASP A 86 3.03 3.40 1.65
C ASP A 86 2.70 3.38 3.14
N LEU A 87 1.60 2.71 3.51
CA LEU A 87 1.28 2.43 4.91
C LEU A 87 2.38 1.58 5.54
N GLU A 88 2.75 0.45 4.96
CA GLU A 88 3.83 -0.42 5.48
C GLU A 88 5.15 0.35 5.69
N GLY A 89 5.54 1.20 4.74
CA GLY A 89 6.71 2.07 4.87
C GLY A 89 6.58 3.07 6.03
N THR A 90 5.42 3.70 6.17
CA THR A 90 5.14 4.63 7.28
C THR A 90 5.13 3.92 8.63
N GLY A 91 4.72 2.65 8.67
CA GLY A 91 4.66 1.81 9.86
C GLY A 91 5.98 1.65 10.60
N GLN A 92 7.11 1.79 9.91
CA GLN A 92 8.45 1.76 10.51
C GLN A 92 8.63 2.87 11.57
N ASN A 93 7.94 4.01 11.40
CA ASN A 93 7.97 5.13 12.33
C ASN A 93 6.82 5.10 13.36
N ALA A 94 5.94 4.10 13.30
CA ALA A 94 4.75 4.05 14.15
C ALA A 94 5.14 3.97 15.64
N PRO A 95 4.61 4.88 16.48
CA PRO A 95 4.75 4.76 17.93
C PRO A 95 4.22 3.42 18.42
N ARG A 96 4.88 2.81 19.42
CA ARG A 96 4.49 1.50 19.98
C ARG A 96 2.98 1.36 20.29
N PRO A 97 2.28 2.37 20.87
CA PRO A 97 0.84 2.25 21.13
C PRO A 97 -0.03 2.13 19.87
N LEU A 98 0.49 2.55 18.71
CA LEU A 98 -0.21 2.54 17.43
C LEU A 98 0.23 1.40 16.50
N ALA A 99 1.34 0.71 16.78
CA ALA A 99 1.89 -0.33 15.92
C ALA A 99 0.84 -1.39 15.50
N ALA A 100 0.02 -1.85 16.45
CA ALA A 100 -1.05 -2.81 16.18
C ALA A 100 -2.17 -2.23 15.30
N ALA A 101 -2.61 -0.99 15.57
CA ALA A 101 -3.62 -0.31 14.77
C ALA A 101 -3.11 -0.06 13.35
N HIS A 102 -1.87 0.40 13.21
CA HIS A 102 -1.24 0.64 11.93
C HIS A 102 -1.10 -0.66 11.10
N THR A 103 -0.63 -1.74 11.74
CA THR A 103 -0.54 -3.06 11.10
C THR A 103 -1.91 -3.55 10.62
N GLN A 104 -2.95 -3.36 11.44
CA GLN A 104 -4.32 -3.74 11.06
C GLN A 104 -4.83 -2.91 9.88
N ALA A 105 -4.65 -1.58 9.89
CA ALA A 105 -5.05 -0.72 8.78
C ALA A 105 -4.34 -1.11 7.47
N THR A 106 -3.02 -1.33 7.53
CA THR A 106 -2.22 -1.79 6.38
C THR A 106 -2.73 -3.11 5.82
N ARG A 107 -2.99 -4.09 6.69
CA ARG A 107 -3.52 -5.40 6.30
C ARG A 107 -4.90 -5.28 5.65
N SER A 108 -5.79 -4.49 6.23
CA SER A 108 -7.14 -4.30 5.69
C SER A 108 -7.11 -3.68 4.30
N VAL A 109 -6.26 -2.66 4.07
CA VAL A 109 -6.04 -2.09 2.72
C VAL A 109 -5.49 -3.14 1.75
N ALA A 110 -4.48 -3.91 2.16
CA ALA A 110 -3.89 -4.95 1.31
C ALA A 110 -4.92 -6.04 0.93
N HIS A 111 -5.73 -6.49 1.88
CA HIS A 111 -6.78 -7.49 1.63
C HIS A 111 -7.86 -6.96 0.69
N MET A 112 -8.32 -5.72 0.89
CA MET A 112 -9.27 -5.07 0.00
C MET A 112 -8.71 -4.90 -1.42
N ALA A 113 -7.43 -4.54 -1.56
CA ALA A 113 -6.77 -4.43 -2.86
C ALA A 113 -6.67 -5.80 -3.58
N VAL A 114 -6.40 -6.88 -2.85
CA VAL A 114 -6.43 -8.25 -3.39
C VAL A 114 -7.85 -8.63 -3.81
N ALA A 115 -8.87 -8.32 -3.00
CA ALA A 115 -10.26 -8.58 -3.35
C ALA A 115 -10.69 -7.80 -4.60
N ALA A 116 -10.22 -6.57 -4.78
CA ALA A 116 -10.45 -5.78 -5.99
C ALA A 116 -9.90 -6.47 -7.25
N ARG A 117 -8.72 -7.11 -7.18
CA ARG A 117 -8.16 -7.88 -8.31
C ARG A 117 -9.04 -9.06 -8.71
N ALA A 118 -9.73 -9.67 -7.75
CA ALA A 118 -10.59 -10.83 -7.98
C ALA A 118 -12.05 -10.46 -8.32
N ALA A 119 -12.41 -9.17 -8.27
CA ALA A 119 -13.79 -8.72 -8.38
C ALA A 119 -14.47 -9.14 -9.68
N CYS A 120 -13.72 -9.18 -10.79
CA CYS A 120 -14.25 -9.53 -12.12
C CYS A 120 -14.69 -11.00 -12.26
N GLY A 121 -14.32 -11.87 -11.32
CA GLY A 121 -14.78 -13.26 -11.25
C GLY A 121 -15.63 -13.58 -10.02
N ASN A 122 -15.70 -12.67 -9.05
CA ASN A 122 -16.40 -12.89 -7.79
C ASN A 122 -16.80 -11.55 -7.11
N PRO A 123 -17.74 -10.78 -7.70
CA PRO A 123 -18.09 -9.46 -7.17
C PRO A 123 -18.73 -9.53 -5.77
N ALA A 124 -19.56 -10.55 -5.52
CA ALA A 124 -20.18 -10.79 -4.21
C ALA A 124 -19.14 -11.10 -3.12
N GLY A 125 -18.12 -11.92 -3.43
CA GLY A 125 -17.01 -12.17 -2.52
C GLY A 125 -16.21 -10.90 -2.23
N THR A 126 -15.95 -10.07 -3.26
CA THR A 126 -15.24 -8.80 -3.09
C THR A 126 -15.98 -7.84 -2.16
N VAL A 127 -17.29 -7.66 -2.35
CA VAL A 127 -18.10 -6.82 -1.44
C VAL A 127 -18.07 -7.36 -0.01
N GLY A 128 -18.14 -8.68 0.17
CA GLY A 128 -18.01 -9.31 1.49
C GLY A 128 -16.66 -9.00 2.17
N VAL A 129 -15.55 -9.07 1.44
CA VAL A 129 -14.22 -8.73 1.98
C VAL A 129 -14.12 -7.24 2.32
N ILE A 130 -14.60 -6.35 1.45
CA ILE A 130 -14.60 -4.90 1.72
C ILE A 130 -15.40 -4.61 2.99
N ALA A 131 -16.58 -5.20 3.16
CA ALA A 131 -17.39 -5.01 4.35
C ALA A 131 -16.67 -5.51 5.63
N SER A 132 -16.01 -6.66 5.59
CA SER A 132 -15.29 -7.19 6.75
C SER A 132 -14.05 -6.38 7.12
N GLU A 133 -13.31 -5.90 6.11
CA GLU A 133 -12.04 -5.20 6.31
C GLU A 133 -12.23 -3.71 6.60
N SER A 134 -13.28 -3.08 6.06
CA SER A 134 -13.59 -1.65 6.30
C SER A 134 -13.86 -1.35 7.77
N ALA A 135 -14.47 -2.27 8.52
CA ALA A 135 -14.67 -2.12 9.96
C ALA A 135 -13.33 -2.12 10.73
N GLY A 136 -12.43 -3.06 10.41
CA GLY A 136 -11.11 -3.17 11.02
C GLY A 136 -10.20 -1.98 10.67
N TYR A 137 -10.24 -1.54 9.42
CA TYR A 137 -9.60 -0.31 8.96
C TYR A 137 -10.12 0.91 9.73
N SER A 138 -11.44 1.13 9.76
CA SER A 138 -12.04 2.32 10.37
C SER A 138 -11.72 2.44 11.86
N ALA A 139 -11.79 1.32 12.59
CA ALA A 139 -11.44 1.29 14.01
C ALA A 139 -9.96 1.63 14.25
N SER A 140 -9.08 1.16 13.37
CA SER A 140 -7.64 1.43 13.43
C SER A 140 -7.33 2.89 13.11
N MET A 141 -7.96 3.41 12.05
CA MET A 141 -7.81 4.78 11.60
C MET A 141 -8.32 5.80 12.59
N LEU A 142 -9.40 5.50 13.33
CA LEU A 142 -9.84 6.35 14.43
C LEU A 142 -8.74 6.56 15.47
N ARG A 143 -8.05 5.48 15.87
CA ARG A 143 -6.95 5.55 16.86
C ARG A 143 -5.77 6.35 16.32
N ILE A 144 -5.42 6.13 15.06
CA ILE A 144 -4.32 6.85 14.40
C ILE A 144 -4.68 8.33 14.27
N ASN A 145 -5.90 8.66 13.84
CA ASN A 145 -6.35 10.02 13.66
C ASN A 145 -6.35 10.81 14.97
N VAL A 146 -6.81 10.21 16.08
CA VAL A 146 -6.74 10.86 17.40
C VAL A 146 -5.31 11.25 17.75
N PHE A 147 -4.33 10.41 17.44
CA PHE A 147 -2.92 10.70 17.65
C PHE A 147 -2.39 11.81 16.72
N VAL A 148 -2.68 11.70 15.42
CA VAL A 148 -2.26 12.68 14.41
C VAL A 148 -2.86 14.05 14.74
N ALA A 149 -4.18 14.14 14.96
CA ALA A 149 -4.91 15.38 15.21
C ALA A 149 -4.60 16.04 16.56
N ARG A 150 -4.49 15.27 17.67
CA ARG A 150 -4.22 15.85 19.00
C ARG A 150 -2.90 16.60 19.08
N SER A 151 -1.93 16.19 18.29
CA SER A 151 -0.61 16.79 18.32
C SER A 151 -0.60 18.22 17.73
N TYR A 152 -1.38 18.46 16.66
CA TYR A 152 -1.53 19.79 16.04
C TYR A 152 -2.33 20.78 16.91
N ALA A 153 -3.27 20.30 17.73
CA ALA A 153 -3.99 21.15 18.68
C ALA A 153 -3.11 21.60 19.87
N SER A 154 -1.99 20.91 20.13
CA SER A 154 -1.10 21.19 21.27
C SER A 154 0.10 22.08 20.95
N GLY A 155 0.29 22.49 19.69
CA GLY A 155 1.41 23.34 19.27
C GLY A 155 2.80 22.70 19.44
N ARG A 156 2.88 21.36 19.50
CA ARG A 156 4.12 20.57 19.65
C ARG A 156 4.35 19.59 18.50
#